data_AF-A0A1J4KZY4-F1
#
_entry.id   AF-A0A1J4KZY4-F1
#
_cell.length_a   1.000
_cell.length_b   1.000
_cell.length_c   1.000
_cell.angle_alpha   90.00
_cell.angle_beta   90.00
_cell.angle_gamma   90.00
#
_symmetry.space_group_name_H-M   'P 1'
#
loop_
_entity.id
_entity.type
_entity.pdbx_description
1 polymer ?
#
loop_
_entity_poly.entity_id
_entity_poly.type
_entity_poly.pdbx_seq_one_letter_code
_entity_poly.pdbx_strand_id
1 'polypeptide(L)'
;MSRLDGLIFEEDEKDSSTLFQELFNIDDQIYNIRFNCDYGKDEIFARISDLLDKRNKLYEQIQRARTKELHDFIASLNISEIQLQPFYPVPTRCKFLVQNEIVTEVIEKNDRQTINPWQKMLSKFTKKKESSKKKKVKSTLSALEHEHNRFMENRLQQVNTQISTLNNKRSLSFSDMAEKCRLESEQTDIERHLDRHPEKHSEKRTDSKKKK
;
A
#
# COMPACT_ATOMS: atom_id res chain seq x y z
N MET A 1 7.72 -13.90 21.30
CA MET A 1 8.05 -14.84 20.21
C MET A 1 7.37 -14.38 18.93
N SER A 2 8.08 -13.60 18.10
CA SER A 2 7.55 -13.09 16.84
C SER A 2 8.20 -13.88 15.71
N ARG A 3 7.47 -14.87 15.17
CA ARG A 3 7.83 -15.61 13.96
C ARG A 3 7.55 -14.74 12.75
N LEU A 4 8.60 -14.20 12.13
CA LEU A 4 8.60 -13.83 10.72
C LEU A 4 9.22 -15.00 9.94
N ASP A 5 8.52 -15.37 8.86
CA ASP A 5 8.71 -16.59 8.08
C ASP A 5 10.14 -16.83 7.58
N GLY A 6 10.61 -18.07 7.75
CA GLY A 6 11.23 -18.80 6.65
C GLY A 6 12.76 -18.92 6.58
N LEU A 7 13.54 -18.30 7.47
CA LEU A 7 14.98 -18.51 7.53
C LEU A 7 15.40 -18.87 8.96
N ILE A 8 15.64 -20.17 9.17
CA ILE A 8 16.31 -20.67 10.36
C ILE A 8 17.80 -20.40 10.13
N PHE A 9 18.34 -19.37 10.75
CA PHE A 9 19.78 -19.15 10.79
C PHE A 9 20.34 -19.98 11.94
N GLU A 10 21.16 -20.98 11.63
CA GLU A 10 21.95 -21.67 12.66
C GLU A 10 22.84 -20.65 13.37
N GLU A 11 22.88 -20.71 14.70
CA GLU A 11 23.68 -19.83 15.54
C GLU A 11 25.16 -20.22 15.44
N ASP A 12 25.83 -19.78 14.38
CA ASP A 12 27.29 -19.73 14.39
C ASP A 12 27.70 -18.47 15.19
N GLU A 13 28.06 -18.67 16.47
CA GLU A 13 28.45 -17.66 17.47
C GLU A 13 29.75 -16.87 17.17
N LYS A 14 30.34 -17.00 15.98
CA LYS A 14 31.58 -16.29 15.66
C LYS A 14 31.32 -14.85 15.20
N ASP A 15 31.90 -13.90 15.92
CA ASP A 15 31.90 -12.49 15.55
C ASP A 15 32.56 -12.28 14.18
N SER A 16 32.01 -11.38 13.35
CA SER A 16 32.48 -11.16 11.99
C SER A 16 33.95 -10.75 11.94
N SER A 17 34.43 -10.02 12.95
CA SER A 17 35.84 -9.63 13.09
C SER A 17 36.80 -10.83 13.14
N THR A 18 36.43 -11.88 13.87
CA THR A 18 37.24 -13.10 14.02
C THR A 18 37.31 -13.89 12.72
N LEU A 19 36.21 -13.93 11.95
CA LEU A 19 36.15 -14.58 10.65
C LEU A 19 37.03 -13.85 9.60
N PHE A 20 37.11 -12.51 9.65
CA PHE A 20 38.04 -11.77 8.81
C PHE A 20 39.50 -12.07 9.17
N GLN A 21 39.82 -12.22 10.45
CA GLN A 21 41.17 -12.61 10.88
C GLN A 21 41.56 -14.00 10.36
N GLU A 22 40.62 -14.96 10.40
CA GLU A 22 40.80 -16.30 9.84
C GLU A 22 40.99 -16.25 8.30
N LEU A 23 40.27 -15.36 7.60
CA LEU A 23 40.41 -15.13 6.17
C LEU A 23 41.81 -14.61 5.81
N PHE A 24 42.31 -13.60 6.54
CA PHE A 24 43.66 -13.06 6.32
C PHE A 24 44.75 -14.11 6.56
N ASN A 25 44.57 -14.97 7.57
CA ASN A 25 45.49 -16.07 7.84
C ASN A 25 45.51 -17.10 6.69
N ILE A 26 44.37 -17.40 6.07
CA ILE A 26 44.32 -18.26 4.88
C ILE A 26 45.07 -17.61 3.70
N ASP A 27 44.85 -16.33 3.46
CA ASP A 27 45.53 -15.63 2.37
C ASP A 27 47.06 -15.60 2.58
N ASP A 28 47.53 -15.43 3.82
CA ASP A 28 48.95 -15.52 4.16
C ASP A 28 49.50 -16.95 3.98
N GLN A 29 48.75 -17.98 4.36
CA GLN A 29 49.12 -19.38 4.11
C GLN A 29 49.21 -19.70 2.62
N ILE A 30 48.28 -19.21 1.79
CA ILE A 30 48.32 -19.38 0.33
C ILE A 30 49.59 -18.71 -0.22
N TYR A 31 49.90 -17.50 0.22
CA TYR A 31 51.11 -16.79 -0.18
C TYR A 31 52.36 -17.59 0.17
N ASN A 32 52.47 -18.05 1.42
CA ASN A 32 53.61 -18.82 1.91
C ASN A 32 53.81 -20.15 1.15
N ILE A 33 52.73 -20.89 0.88
CA ILE A 33 52.80 -22.17 0.14
C ILE A 33 53.19 -21.94 -1.32
N ARG A 34 52.71 -20.87 -1.96
CA ARG A 34 52.98 -20.57 -3.37
C ARG A 34 54.48 -20.39 -3.67
N PHE A 35 55.22 -19.85 -2.72
CA PHE A 35 56.66 -19.57 -2.85
C PHE A 35 57.54 -20.54 -2.06
N ASN A 36 56.97 -21.60 -1.49
CA ASN A 36 57.74 -22.58 -0.76
C ASN A 36 58.43 -23.56 -1.72
N CYS A 37 59.77 -23.57 -1.69
CA CYS A 37 60.61 -24.43 -2.53
C CYS A 37 60.68 -25.89 -2.06
N ASP A 38 60.18 -26.20 -0.86
CA ASP A 38 60.22 -27.55 -0.27
C ASP A 38 59.12 -28.47 -0.83
N TYR A 39 58.10 -27.91 -1.49
CA TYR A 39 56.98 -28.67 -2.04
C TYR A 39 57.11 -28.88 -3.55
N GLY A 40 56.67 -30.06 -4.02
CA GLY A 40 56.48 -30.32 -5.44
C GLY A 40 55.32 -29.48 -6.02
N LYS A 41 55.34 -29.17 -7.32
CA LYS A 41 54.31 -28.34 -7.97
C LYS A 41 52.89 -28.87 -7.74
N ASP A 42 52.68 -30.17 -7.89
CA ASP A 42 51.36 -30.78 -7.71
C ASP A 42 50.88 -30.72 -6.25
N GLU A 43 51.81 -30.77 -5.30
CA GLU A 43 51.53 -30.64 -3.87
C GLU A 43 51.17 -29.20 -3.49
N ILE A 44 51.85 -28.21 -4.10
CA ILE A 44 51.50 -26.79 -3.98
C ILE A 44 50.07 -26.55 -4.48
N PHE A 45 49.72 -27.08 -5.65
CA PHE A 45 48.38 -26.92 -6.22
C PHE A 45 47.30 -27.55 -5.34
N ALA A 46 47.51 -28.79 -4.87
CA ALA A 46 46.55 -29.46 -4.00
C ALA A 46 46.29 -28.67 -2.70
N ARG A 47 47.36 -28.22 -2.03
CA ARG A 47 47.25 -27.47 -0.77
C ARG A 47 46.60 -26.10 -0.96
N ILE A 48 46.91 -25.40 -2.05
CA ILE A 48 46.25 -24.11 -2.36
C ILE A 48 44.77 -24.34 -2.67
N SER A 49 44.40 -25.41 -3.39
CA SER A 49 43.00 -25.74 -3.67
C SER A 49 42.21 -25.95 -2.38
N ASP A 50 42.74 -26.73 -1.43
CA ASP A 50 42.11 -26.96 -0.13
C ASP A 50 41.93 -25.66 0.68
N LEU A 51 42.91 -24.74 0.59
CA LEU A 51 42.82 -23.44 1.24
C LEU A 51 41.78 -22.53 0.58
N LEU A 52 41.63 -22.57 -0.74
CA LEU A 52 40.59 -21.83 -1.46
C LEU A 52 39.18 -22.34 -1.10
N ASP A 53 39.01 -23.66 -0.93
CA ASP A 53 37.73 -24.22 -0.48
C ASP A 53 37.39 -23.79 0.95
N LYS A 54 38.39 -23.76 1.85
CA LYS A 54 38.22 -23.21 3.21
C LYS A 54 37.90 -21.71 3.18
N ARG A 55 38.55 -20.95 2.30
CA ARG A 55 38.31 -19.52 2.08
C ARG A 55 36.88 -19.26 1.64
N ASN A 56 36.36 -20.05 0.69
CA ASN A 56 34.98 -19.94 0.20
C ASN A 56 33.95 -20.19 1.31
N LYS A 57 34.17 -21.22 2.14
CA LYS A 57 33.31 -21.50 3.30
C LYS A 57 33.32 -20.35 4.31
N LEU A 58 34.48 -19.75 4.56
CA LEU A 58 34.60 -18.56 5.42
C LEU A 58 33.86 -17.35 4.84
N TYR A 59 33.90 -17.13 3.52
CA TYR A 59 33.10 -16.07 2.89
C TYR A 59 31.60 -16.25 3.09
N GLU A 60 31.09 -17.48 2.97
CA GLU A 60 29.69 -17.77 3.26
C GLU A 60 29.33 -17.48 4.71
N GLN A 61 30.19 -17.84 5.66
CA GLN A 61 30.00 -17.55 7.09
C GLN A 61 30.02 -16.05 7.38
N ILE A 62 30.96 -15.30 6.81
CA ILE A 62 31.03 -13.83 6.92
C ILE A 62 29.74 -13.20 6.38
N GLN A 63 29.26 -13.66 5.22
CA GLN A 63 28.04 -13.15 4.62
C GLN A 63 26.82 -13.40 5.52
N ARG A 64 26.72 -14.59 6.12
CA ARG A 64 25.67 -14.92 7.10
C ARG A 64 25.76 -14.04 8.34
N ALA A 65 26.95 -13.90 8.93
CA ALA A 65 27.17 -13.08 10.13
C ALA A 65 26.80 -11.60 9.88
N ARG A 66 27.23 -11.02 8.76
CA ARG A 66 26.87 -9.64 8.39
C ARG A 66 25.38 -9.46 8.13
N THR A 67 24.73 -10.45 7.53
CA THR A 67 23.27 -10.42 7.30
C THR A 67 22.52 -10.47 8.62
N LYS A 68 23.00 -11.28 9.58
CA LYS A 68 22.46 -11.34 10.95
C LYS A 68 22.66 -10.00 11.68
N GLU A 69 23.88 -9.46 11.70
CA GLU A 69 24.17 -8.13 12.27
C GLU A 69 23.25 -7.04 11.70
N LEU A 70 23.03 -7.04 10.39
CA LEU A 70 22.13 -6.10 9.73
C LEU A 70 20.68 -6.29 10.18
N HIS A 71 20.21 -7.53 10.28
CA HIS A 71 18.87 -7.83 10.76
C HIS A 71 18.67 -7.42 12.22
N ASP A 72 19.64 -7.72 13.08
CA ASP A 72 19.62 -7.33 14.49
C ASP A 72 19.64 -5.81 14.66
N PHE A 73 20.44 -5.11 13.84
CA PHE A 73 20.44 -3.65 13.77
C PHE A 73 19.07 -3.11 13.33
N ILE A 74 18.50 -3.60 12.22
CA ILE A 74 17.17 -3.19 11.74
C ILE A 74 16.09 -3.46 12.78
N ALA A 75 16.16 -4.60 13.47
CA ALA A 75 15.25 -4.95 14.56
C ALA A 75 15.38 -3.98 15.74
N SER A 76 16.62 -3.62 16.12
CA SER A 76 16.90 -2.67 17.20
C SER A 76 16.35 -1.27 16.95
N LEU A 77 16.17 -0.88 15.68
CA LEU A 77 15.62 0.42 15.31
C LEU A 77 14.11 0.52 15.55
N ASN A 78 13.43 -0.57 15.94
CA ASN A 78 11.98 -0.63 16.17
C ASN A 78 11.18 0.05 15.06
N ILE A 79 11.60 -0.11 13.79
CA ILE A 79 10.99 0.58 12.65
C ILE A 79 9.50 0.22 12.51
N SER A 80 9.07 -0.94 13.01
CA SER A 80 7.66 -1.32 13.10
C SER A 80 6.80 -0.39 13.98
N GLU A 81 7.42 0.30 14.95
CA GLU A 81 6.75 1.32 15.79
C GLU A 81 6.70 2.68 15.09
N ILE A 82 7.64 2.93 14.17
CA ILE A 82 7.66 4.13 13.34
C ILE A 82 6.64 3.92 12.22
N GLN A 83 5.52 4.65 12.28
CA GLN A 83 4.55 4.70 11.18
C GLN A 83 5.14 5.46 9.98
N LEU A 84 6.10 4.85 9.28
CA LEU A 84 6.49 5.28 7.95
C LEU A 84 5.32 4.99 7.02
N GLN A 85 4.57 6.02 6.67
CA GLN A 85 3.55 5.90 5.64
C GLN A 85 4.30 5.68 4.31
N PRO A 86 4.22 4.48 3.70
CA PRO A 86 4.97 4.21 2.49
C PRO A 86 4.45 5.14 1.39
N PHE A 87 5.30 6.05 0.93
CA PHE A 87 5.04 6.83 -0.25
C PHE A 87 5.24 5.93 -1.46
N TYR A 88 4.15 5.38 -1.97
CA TYR A 88 4.15 4.75 -3.28
C TYR A 88 3.90 5.83 -4.32
N PRO A 89 4.94 6.33 -5.04
CA PRO A 89 4.67 7.13 -6.21
C PRO A 89 3.75 6.32 -7.13
N VAL A 90 2.70 6.98 -7.62
CA VAL A 90 1.72 6.36 -8.52
C VAL A 90 2.50 5.69 -9.66
N PRO A 91 2.25 4.40 -9.96
CA PRO A 91 2.95 3.72 -11.04
C PRO A 91 2.79 4.49 -12.35
N THR A 92 3.85 5.15 -12.81
CA THR A 92 3.88 5.81 -14.10
C THR A 92 4.09 4.74 -15.17
N ARG A 93 3.19 4.71 -16.16
CA ARG A 93 3.34 3.82 -17.32
C ARG A 93 4.46 4.37 -18.21
N CYS A 94 5.62 3.73 -18.19
CA CYS A 94 6.67 3.99 -19.19
C CYS A 94 6.30 3.29 -20.49
N LYS A 95 6.19 4.06 -21.58
CA LYS A 95 6.08 3.50 -22.94
C LYS A 95 7.50 3.27 -23.44
N PHE A 96 7.93 2.01 -23.53
CA PHE A 96 9.18 1.65 -24.17
C PHE A 96 8.94 1.58 -25.68
N LEU A 97 9.67 2.39 -26.44
CA LEU A 97 9.76 2.26 -27.89
C LEU A 97 10.83 1.21 -28.19
N VAL A 98 10.40 -0.01 -28.47
CA VAL A 98 11.29 -1.10 -28.88
C VAL A 98 11.47 -1.00 -30.39
N GLN A 99 12.64 -0.56 -30.84
CA GLN A 99 12.99 -0.45 -32.27
C GLN A 99 13.71 -1.70 -32.81
N ASN A 100 13.98 -2.68 -31.95
CA ASN A 100 14.70 -3.89 -32.34
C ASN A 100 13.71 -4.98 -32.77
N GLU A 101 13.71 -5.33 -34.05
CA GLU A 101 12.81 -6.31 -34.67
C GLU A 101 12.85 -7.68 -33.99
N ILE A 102 14.01 -8.12 -33.49
CA ILE A 102 14.16 -9.41 -32.79
C ILE A 102 13.37 -9.39 -31.48
N VAL A 103 13.39 -8.27 -30.77
CA VAL A 103 12.68 -8.12 -29.49
C VAL A 103 11.18 -8.02 -29.74
N THR A 104 10.76 -7.36 -30.82
CA THR A 104 9.36 -7.29 -31.25
C THR A 104 8.80 -8.69 -31.55
N GLU A 105 9.53 -9.52 -32.31
CA GLU A 105 9.10 -10.89 -32.59
C GLU A 105 8.99 -11.77 -31.32
N VAL A 106 9.89 -11.59 -30.35
CA VAL A 106 9.86 -12.37 -29.09
C VAL A 106 8.69 -11.94 -28.19
N ILE A 107 8.32 -10.66 -28.22
CA ILE A 107 7.16 -10.12 -27.50
C ILE A 107 5.86 -10.59 -28.16
N GLU A 108 5.76 -10.52 -29.49
CA GLU A 108 4.56 -10.89 -30.25
C GLU A 108 4.33 -12.42 -30.27
N LYS A 109 5.39 -13.24 -30.31
CA LYS A 109 5.26 -14.71 -30.24
C LYS A 109 4.78 -15.22 -28.86
N ASN A 110 4.77 -14.36 -27.84
CA ASN A 110 4.33 -14.68 -26.48
C ASN A 110 2.87 -14.25 -26.20
N ASP A 111 1.99 -14.33 -27.20
CA ASP A 111 0.54 -14.14 -27.06
C ASP A 111 -0.18 -15.21 -26.22
N ARG A 112 0.57 -16.17 -25.66
CA ARG A 112 0.06 -16.93 -24.53
C ARG A 112 -0.04 -15.96 -23.37
N GLN A 113 -1.26 -15.47 -23.12
CA GLN A 113 -1.69 -14.85 -21.87
C GLN A 113 -1.34 -15.78 -20.70
N THR A 114 -0.07 -15.75 -20.31
CA THR A 114 0.45 -16.36 -19.11
C THR A 114 -0.03 -15.41 -18.03
N ILE A 115 -1.26 -15.66 -17.57
CA ILE A 115 -1.81 -14.99 -16.39
C ILE A 115 -0.80 -15.25 -15.30
N ASN A 116 0.02 -14.23 -15.01
CA ASN A 116 1.11 -14.34 -14.07
C ASN A 116 0.50 -14.88 -12.76
N PRO A 117 1.01 -15.99 -12.20
CA PRO A 117 0.44 -16.56 -10.98
C PRO A 117 0.37 -15.52 -9.85
N TRP A 118 1.30 -14.56 -9.84
CA TRP A 118 1.26 -13.39 -8.96
C TRP A 118 0.14 -12.42 -9.28
N GLN A 119 -0.18 -12.15 -10.55
CA GLN A 119 -1.38 -11.37 -10.92
C GLN A 119 -2.67 -12.06 -10.48
N LYS A 120 -2.76 -13.38 -10.59
CA LYS A 120 -3.94 -14.15 -10.15
C LYS A 120 -4.09 -14.16 -8.63
N MET A 121 -3.00 -14.27 -7.87
CA MET A 121 -3.02 -14.14 -6.41
C MET A 121 -3.31 -12.70 -5.98
N LEU A 122 -2.54 -11.72 -6.46
CA LEU A 122 -2.69 -10.32 -6.09
C LEU A 122 -4.07 -9.78 -6.47
N SER A 123 -4.62 -10.14 -7.64
CA SER A 123 -5.98 -9.72 -8.03
C SER A 123 -7.06 -10.32 -7.13
N LYS A 124 -6.89 -11.51 -6.57
CA LYS A 124 -7.83 -12.07 -5.59
C LYS A 124 -7.75 -11.33 -4.25
N PHE A 125 -6.55 -10.97 -3.80
CA PHE A 125 -6.36 -10.21 -2.55
C PHE A 125 -6.81 -8.74 -2.68
N THR A 126 -6.50 -8.08 -3.79
CA THR A 126 -6.93 -6.69 -4.04
C THR A 126 -8.42 -6.62 -4.28
N LYS A 127 -9.03 -7.51 -5.08
CA LYS A 127 -10.50 -7.47 -5.32
C LYS A 127 -11.31 -7.80 -4.07
N LYS A 128 -10.85 -8.70 -3.19
CA LYS A 128 -11.56 -9.02 -1.93
C LYS A 128 -11.48 -7.88 -0.92
N LYS A 129 -10.32 -7.21 -0.81
CA LYS A 129 -10.11 -6.05 0.09
C LYS A 129 -10.69 -4.75 -0.48
N GLU A 130 -10.67 -4.55 -1.79
CA GLU A 130 -11.30 -3.40 -2.46
C GLU A 130 -12.81 -3.49 -2.47
N SER A 131 -13.43 -4.64 -2.73
CA SER A 131 -14.88 -4.74 -2.74
C SER A 131 -15.48 -4.50 -1.36
N SER A 132 -14.81 -4.95 -0.30
CA SER A 132 -15.21 -4.67 1.08
C SER A 132 -14.95 -3.21 1.50
N LYS A 133 -13.85 -2.59 1.05
CA LYS A 133 -13.63 -1.14 1.22
C LYS A 133 -14.63 -0.29 0.43
N LYS A 134 -14.91 -0.64 -0.84
CA LYS A 134 -15.89 0.04 -1.70
C LYS A 134 -17.32 -0.09 -1.16
N LYS A 135 -17.68 -1.22 -0.55
CA LYS A 135 -18.95 -1.37 0.17
C LYS A 135 -19.04 -0.45 1.39
N LYS A 136 -18.00 -0.38 2.22
CA LYS A 136 -17.94 0.54 3.37
C LYS A 136 -17.99 2.02 2.94
N VAL A 137 -17.25 2.39 1.90
CA VAL A 137 -17.24 3.77 1.38
C VAL A 137 -18.60 4.14 0.78
N LYS A 138 -19.26 3.23 0.04
CA LYS A 138 -20.62 3.48 -0.45
C LYS A 138 -21.63 3.61 0.68
N SER A 139 -21.56 2.79 1.73
CA SER A 139 -22.47 2.92 2.86
C SER A 139 -22.23 4.22 3.65
N THR A 140 -20.98 4.63 3.83
CA THR A 140 -20.68 5.90 4.52
C THR A 140 -21.06 7.11 3.67
N LEU A 141 -20.86 7.06 2.34
CA LEU A 141 -21.29 8.13 1.44
C LEU A 141 -22.82 8.24 1.41
N SER A 142 -23.54 7.12 1.33
CA SER A 142 -25.00 7.12 1.40
C SER A 142 -25.53 7.63 2.74
N ALA A 143 -24.88 7.28 3.86
CA ALA A 143 -25.23 7.83 5.17
C ALA A 143 -24.98 9.35 5.24
N LEU A 144 -23.88 9.83 4.68
CA LEU A 144 -23.53 11.25 4.64
C LEU A 144 -24.47 12.04 3.71
N GLU A 145 -24.84 11.49 2.56
CA GLU A 145 -25.84 12.06 1.65
C GLU A 145 -27.19 12.17 2.35
N HIS A 146 -27.59 11.15 3.11
CA HIS A 146 -28.84 11.18 3.87
C HIS A 146 -28.81 12.21 4.99
N GLU A 147 -27.71 12.33 5.73
CA GLU A 147 -27.55 13.40 6.74
C GLU A 147 -27.55 14.79 6.11
N HIS A 148 -26.90 14.95 4.96
CA HIS A 148 -26.89 16.21 4.22
C HIS A 148 -28.30 16.60 3.76
N ASN A 149 -29.06 15.68 3.18
CA ASN A 149 -30.44 15.93 2.77
C ASN A 149 -31.32 16.30 3.98
N ARG A 150 -31.17 15.58 5.09
CA ARG A 150 -31.87 15.90 6.36
C ARG A 150 -31.52 17.29 6.88
N PHE A 151 -30.25 17.70 6.77
CA PHE A 151 -29.82 19.05 7.15
C PHE A 151 -30.47 20.12 6.25
N MET A 152 -30.49 19.88 4.94
CA MET A 152 -31.11 20.79 3.97
C MET A 152 -32.62 20.92 4.18
N GLU A 153 -33.33 19.82 4.46
CA GLU A 153 -34.75 19.83 4.82
C GLU A 153 -35.03 20.62 6.11
N ASN A 154 -34.23 20.41 7.15
CA ASN A 154 -34.35 21.17 8.40
C ASN A 154 -34.10 22.67 8.16
N ARG A 155 -33.11 23.01 7.32
CA ARG A 155 -32.83 24.41 6.98
C ARG A 155 -33.98 25.03 6.19
N LEU A 156 -34.56 24.29 5.24
CA LEU A 156 -35.73 24.73 4.49
C LEU A 156 -36.91 25.03 5.42
N GLN A 157 -37.17 24.17 6.42
CA GLN A 157 -38.21 24.42 7.43
C GLN A 157 -37.94 25.69 8.25
N GLN A 158 -36.68 25.94 8.64
CA GLN A 158 -36.30 27.17 9.36
C GLN A 158 -36.51 28.42 8.50
N VAL A 159 -36.05 28.39 7.25
CA VAL A 159 -36.22 29.51 6.31
C VAL A 159 -37.71 29.78 6.07
N ASN A 160 -38.53 28.73 5.89
CA ASN A 160 -39.98 28.86 5.74
C ASN A 160 -40.67 29.46 6.96
N THR A 161 -40.25 29.09 8.18
CA THR A 161 -40.80 29.69 9.40
C THR A 161 -40.41 31.16 9.54
N GLN A 162 -39.18 31.53 9.16
CA GLN A 162 -38.71 32.92 9.14
C GLN A 162 -39.47 33.76 8.11
N ILE A 163 -39.63 33.26 6.87
CA ILE A 163 -40.41 33.92 5.82
C ILE A 163 -41.88 34.08 6.25
N SER A 164 -42.49 33.05 6.84
CA SER A 164 -43.85 33.13 7.37
C SER A 164 -43.99 34.18 8.47
N THR A 165 -43.01 34.25 9.39
CA THR A 165 -42.96 35.27 10.44
C THR A 165 -42.89 36.68 9.86
N LEU A 166 -42.08 36.89 8.83
CA LEU A 166 -41.99 38.17 8.12
C LEU A 166 -43.29 38.49 7.36
N ASN A 167 -43.91 37.51 6.70
CA ASN A 167 -45.19 37.70 6.00
C ASN A 167 -46.35 38.06 6.92
N ASN A 168 -46.31 37.61 8.18
CA ASN A 168 -47.33 37.94 9.18
C ASN A 168 -47.16 39.34 9.78
N LYS A 169 -46.04 40.04 9.51
CA LYS A 169 -45.86 41.44 9.94
C LYS A 169 -46.73 42.36 9.08
N ARG A 170 -47.59 43.15 9.72
CA ARG A 170 -48.51 44.11 9.06
C ARG A 170 -47.79 45.20 8.24
N SER A 171 -46.56 45.54 8.63
CA SER A 171 -45.69 46.47 7.91
C SER A 171 -44.24 45.99 8.05
N LEU A 172 -43.57 45.82 6.92
CA LEU A 172 -42.15 45.45 6.86
C LEU A 172 -41.30 46.72 6.88
N SER A 173 -40.28 46.76 7.73
CA SER A 173 -39.23 47.78 7.58
C SER A 173 -38.39 47.50 6.33
N PHE A 174 -37.62 48.48 5.84
CA PHE A 174 -36.68 48.26 4.74
C PHE A 174 -35.67 47.14 5.05
N SER A 175 -35.29 47.00 6.32
CA SER A 175 -34.42 45.91 6.78
C SER A 175 -35.13 44.56 6.69
N ASP A 176 -36.40 44.47 7.11
CA ASP A 176 -37.19 43.24 7.03
C ASP A 176 -37.44 42.82 5.57
N MET A 177 -37.61 43.79 4.66
CA MET A 177 -37.79 43.52 3.23
C MET A 177 -36.52 42.97 2.59
N ALA A 178 -35.35 43.53 2.93
CA ALA A 178 -34.07 43.00 2.49
C ALA A 178 -33.80 41.59 3.03
N GLU A 179 -34.14 41.34 4.29
CA GLU A 179 -34.03 40.02 4.91
C GLU A 179 -34.96 39.00 4.24
N LYS A 180 -36.19 39.38 3.94
CA LYS A 180 -37.14 38.53 3.21
C LYS A 180 -36.61 38.13 1.83
N CYS A 181 -36.13 39.09 1.02
CA CYS A 181 -35.56 38.79 -0.29
C CYS A 181 -34.35 37.85 -0.19
N ARG A 182 -33.49 38.03 0.82
CA ARG A 182 -32.35 37.14 1.08
C ARG A 182 -32.83 35.71 1.40
N LEU A 183 -33.84 35.58 2.27
CA LEU A 183 -34.40 34.28 2.67
C LEU A 183 -35.13 33.57 1.52
N GLU A 184 -35.85 34.30 0.67
CA GLU A 184 -36.51 33.74 -0.53
C GLU A 184 -35.49 33.24 -1.56
N SER A 185 -34.36 33.95 -1.72
CA SER A 185 -33.23 33.46 -2.53
C SER A 185 -32.63 32.19 -1.94
N GLU A 186 -32.38 32.17 -0.62
CA GLU A 186 -31.84 31.01 0.10
C GLU A 186 -32.78 29.80 -0.01
N GLN A 187 -34.09 30.01 0.09
CA GLN A 187 -35.12 28.98 -0.12
C GLN A 187 -35.00 28.37 -1.53
N THR A 188 -34.95 29.22 -2.55
CA THR A 188 -34.87 28.78 -3.95
C THR A 188 -33.61 27.95 -4.21
N ASP A 189 -32.48 28.33 -3.60
CA ASP A 189 -31.22 27.61 -3.74
C ASP A 189 -31.25 26.25 -3.04
N ILE A 190 -31.87 26.17 -1.84
CA ILE A 190 -32.07 24.91 -1.13
C ILE A 190 -32.99 23.97 -1.92
N GLU A 191 -34.09 24.47 -2.47
CA GLU A 191 -35.03 23.69 -3.30
C GLU A 191 -34.34 23.13 -4.56
N ARG A 192 -33.53 23.95 -5.25
CA ARG A 192 -32.71 23.48 -6.38
C ARG A 192 -31.70 22.41 -5.99
N HIS A 193 -31.15 22.48 -4.78
CA HIS A 193 -30.21 21.48 -4.27
C HIS A 193 -30.90 20.14 -3.99
N LEU A 194 -32.11 20.16 -3.42
CA LEU A 194 -32.92 18.96 -3.20
C LEU A 194 -33.41 18.34 -4.51
N ASP A 195 -33.81 19.15 -5.50
CA ASP A 195 -34.28 18.69 -6.81
C ASP A 195 -33.20 18.04 -7.67
N ARG A 196 -31.91 18.39 -7.46
CA ARG A 196 -30.78 17.77 -8.18
C ARG A 196 -30.42 16.38 -7.66
N HIS A 197 -30.89 16.02 -6.47
CA HIS A 197 -30.70 14.71 -5.87
C HIS A 197 -32.05 14.07 -5.53
N PRO A 198 -32.91 13.76 -6.52
CA PRO A 198 -34.11 13.00 -6.25
C PRO A 198 -33.65 11.59 -5.93
N GLU A 199 -33.66 11.21 -4.65
CA GLU A 199 -33.70 9.81 -4.31
C GLU A 199 -34.82 9.18 -5.14
N LYS A 200 -34.47 8.09 -5.83
CA LYS A 200 -35.42 7.21 -6.50
C LYS A 200 -36.40 6.67 -5.46
N HIS A 201 -37.43 7.43 -5.15
CA HIS A 201 -38.63 6.95 -4.47
C HIS A 201 -39.41 6.09 -5.45
N SER A 202 -38.89 4.89 -5.71
CA SER A 202 -39.61 3.82 -6.38
C SER A 202 -39.28 2.48 -5.76
N GLU A 203 -39.60 2.31 -4.49
CA GLU A 203 -40.08 1.01 -4.01
C GLU A 203 -41.53 1.19 -3.54
N LYS A 204 -42.42 0.83 -4.46
CA LYS A 204 -43.86 0.85 -4.30
C LYS A 204 -44.28 -0.17 -3.24
N ARG A 205 -45.21 0.28 -2.39
CA ARG A 205 -46.26 -0.49 -1.74
C ARG A 205 -46.63 -1.80 -2.46
N THR A 206 -46.45 -2.92 -1.77
CA THR A 206 -47.37 -4.07 -1.61
C THR A 206 -46.89 -4.76 -0.31
N ASP A 207 -47.69 -5.08 0.70
CA ASP A 207 -49.02 -5.65 0.60
C ASP A 207 -49.85 -5.41 1.87
N SER A 208 -51.15 -5.47 1.65
CA SER A 208 -52.19 -5.22 2.63
C SER A 208 -52.46 -6.44 3.52
N LYS A 209 -52.76 -6.18 4.79
CA LYS A 209 -53.78 -6.84 5.63
C LYS A 209 -54.23 -8.26 5.24
N LYS A 210 -54.01 -9.20 6.17
CA LYS A 210 -55.01 -10.13 6.72
C LYS A 210 -54.65 -10.32 8.21
N LYS A 211 -55.33 -9.70 9.19
CA LYS A 211 -56.52 -10.22 9.92
C LYS A 211 -56.80 -11.68 9.54
N LYS A 212 -56.69 -12.66 10.43
CA LYS A 212 -57.22 -12.79 11.80
C LYS A 212 -56.37 -13.81 12.55
#